data_AF-A0A8X7QCC2-F1
#
_entry.id   AF-A0A8X7QCC2-F1
#
_cell.length_a   1.000
_cell.length_b   1.000
_cell.length_c   1.000
_cell.angle_alpha   90.00
_cell.angle_beta   90.00
_cell.angle_gamma   90.00
#
_symmetry.space_group_name_H-M   'P 1'
#
loop_
_entity.id
_entity.type
_entity.pdbx_description
1 polymer ?
#
loop_
_entity_poly.entity_id
_entity_poly.type
_entity_poly.pdbx_seq_one_letter_code
_entity_poly.pdbx_strand_id
1 'polypeptide(L)'
;MFSRIQETKKLKPFFKAKRVLVLVSDNAVNRRRFSRDLVLVSSATVRRRDTNRSGRITTVGGGRNAFSKLGPFTEAPEYRNGKECASSQANRANFASSSSSSNDPSPVHIAMTLDSEYLRGSIAAVHSVLRHASCPENVFFHFIAAEFDSASPRVLSQLVRSTFPSLSFKVYIFREDTVINLISSSIRQALENPLNYARNYLGDILDRSVDRVIYLDSDVIVVDDVTKLWNTVLTGTRVIGAPEYCHANFSQYFTSNWSDPVLPGLISGRKPCYFNTG
;
A
#
# COMPACT_ATOMS: atom_id res chain seq x y z
N MET A 1 -5.39 15.06 -10.12
CA MET A 1 -4.45 13.95 -9.81
C MET A 1 -3.57 13.58 -11.00
N PHE A 2 -3.31 14.51 -11.92
CA PHE A 2 -2.30 14.33 -12.96
C PHE A 2 -1.54 15.65 -13.07
N SER A 3 -0.35 15.74 -12.47
CA SER A 3 0.61 16.74 -12.97
C SER A 3 0.67 16.57 -14.49
N ARG A 4 0.86 17.67 -15.22
CA ARG A 4 0.89 17.68 -16.69
C ARG A 4 2.06 16.81 -17.16
N ILE A 5 1.92 15.49 -17.18
CA ILE A 5 2.87 14.58 -17.81
C ILE A 5 2.90 15.08 -19.24
N GLN A 6 4.06 15.57 -19.69
CA GLN A 6 4.18 16.13 -21.02
C GLN A 6 3.69 15.10 -22.04
N GLU A 7 2.49 15.32 -22.57
CA GLU A 7 2.01 14.67 -23.78
C GLU A 7 3.04 15.00 -24.86
N THR A 8 3.92 14.06 -25.17
CA THR A 8 4.64 13.97 -26.46
C THR A 8 5.62 12.81 -26.57
N LYS A 9 5.87 12.01 -25.53
CA LYS A 9 6.67 10.77 -25.69
C LYS A 9 5.85 9.55 -25.32
N LYS A 10 5.32 8.88 -26.36
CA LYS A 10 4.78 7.52 -26.40
C LYS A 10 4.78 6.86 -25.03
N LEU A 11 3.66 6.98 -24.31
CA LEU A 11 3.42 6.14 -23.15
C LEU A 11 3.32 4.69 -23.66
N LYS A 12 4.44 3.95 -23.74
CA LYS A 12 4.43 2.50 -24.02
C LYS A 12 3.43 1.86 -23.05
N PRO A 13 2.61 0.89 -23.45
CA PRO A 13 1.53 0.37 -22.60
C PRO A 13 2.05 0.08 -21.19
N PHE A 14 1.61 0.90 -20.24
CA PHE A 14 2.24 1.11 -18.92
C PHE A 14 2.16 -0.09 -17.98
N PHE A 15 1.53 -1.18 -18.40
CA PHE A 15 1.25 -2.34 -17.56
C PHE A 15 1.77 -3.58 -18.27
N LYS A 16 3.00 -3.99 -17.94
CA LYS A 16 3.44 -5.36 -18.22
C LYS A 16 2.66 -6.31 -17.30
N ALA A 17 1.83 -7.15 -17.91
CA ALA A 17 1.31 -8.47 -17.50
C ALA A 17 0.97 -8.78 -16.02
N LYS A 18 0.89 -7.80 -15.10
CA LYS A 18 0.45 -8.00 -13.71
C LYS A 18 -0.95 -7.45 -13.51
N ARG A 19 -1.80 -8.19 -12.80
CA ARG A 19 -3.12 -7.75 -12.39
C ARG A 19 -3.03 -6.94 -11.10
N VAL A 20 -3.34 -5.65 -11.17
CA VAL A 20 -3.26 -4.74 -10.03
C VAL A 20 -4.66 -4.39 -9.56
N LEU A 21 -4.91 -4.48 -8.26
CA LEU A 21 -6.15 -4.00 -7.65
C LEU A 21 -5.80 -2.85 -6.72
N VAL A 22 -6.33 -1.67 -6.96
CA VAL A 22 -6.01 -0.48 -6.18
C VAL A 22 -7.13 -0.27 -5.17
N LEU A 23 -6.82 -0.18 -3.87
CA LEU A 23 -7.78 0.37 -2.90
C LEU A 23 -7.58 1.86 -2.77
N VAL A 24 -8.69 2.54 -2.60
CA VAL A 24 -8.76 3.98 -2.37
C VAL A 24 -9.32 4.20 -0.98
N SER A 25 -8.60 4.94 -0.15
CA SER A 25 -9.14 5.46 1.10
C SER A 25 -9.92 6.74 0.84
N ASP A 26 -11.16 6.77 1.32
CA ASP A 26 -12.06 7.92 1.21
C ASP A 26 -11.64 9.01 2.20
N ASN A 27 -11.02 10.09 1.71
CA ASN A 27 -10.81 11.31 2.50
C ASN A 27 -12.00 12.29 2.39
N ALA A 28 -13.22 11.78 2.17
CA ALA A 28 -14.45 12.55 2.15
C ALA A 28 -15.59 11.90 2.96
N VAL A 29 -15.30 11.32 4.14
CA VAL A 29 -16.37 11.04 5.12
C VAL A 29 -16.79 12.33 5.81
N ASN A 30 -17.85 12.90 5.26
CA ASN A 30 -18.73 13.91 5.80
C ASN A 30 -18.82 13.83 7.35
N ARG A 31 -18.25 14.82 8.05
CA ARG A 31 -18.44 15.03 9.49
C ARG A 31 -19.90 15.36 9.76
N ARG A 32 -20.78 14.35 9.87
CA ARG A 32 -22.03 14.42 10.64
C ARG A 32 -22.71 13.05 10.65
N ARG A 33 -22.83 12.50 11.85
CA ARG A 33 -23.56 11.27 12.24
C ARG A 33 -22.95 9.95 11.79
N PHE A 34 -22.03 9.44 12.63
CA PHE A 34 -22.24 8.10 13.18
C PHE A 34 -22.13 8.18 14.70
N SER A 35 -23.12 7.59 15.35
CA SER A 35 -23.37 7.65 16.78
C SER A 35 -22.25 6.98 17.56
N ARG A 36 -22.01 7.55 18.75
CA ARG A 36 -21.29 7.02 19.91
C ARG A 36 -21.09 5.50 19.86
N ASP A 37 -19.86 5.08 19.61
CA ASP A 37 -19.16 3.91 20.19
C ASP A 37 -17.97 3.57 19.29
N LEU A 38 -16.93 4.40 19.32
CA LEU A 38 -15.60 4.00 18.88
C LEU A 38 -14.59 4.64 19.80
N VAL A 39 -14.05 3.80 20.68
CA VAL A 39 -13.02 4.15 21.64
C VAL A 39 -11.79 4.63 20.87
N LEU A 40 -11.51 5.93 21.00
CA LEU A 40 -10.18 6.49 20.83
C LEU A 40 -9.20 5.63 21.62
N VAL A 41 -8.29 4.93 20.94
CA VAL A 41 -7.03 4.52 21.58
C VAL A 41 -6.16 5.78 21.67
N SER A 42 -6.56 6.67 22.57
CA SER A 42 -5.68 7.66 23.16
C SER A 42 -4.83 6.94 24.19
N SER A 43 -3.51 7.03 24.05
CA SER A 43 -2.50 6.83 25.08
C SER A 43 -2.92 5.95 26.27
N ALA A 44 -2.74 4.63 26.16
CA ALA A 44 -2.82 3.77 27.33
C ALA A 44 -1.58 4.02 28.19
N THR A 45 -1.74 4.82 29.24
CA THR A 45 -0.79 4.91 30.35
C THR A 45 -0.77 3.56 31.07
N VAL A 46 0.13 2.66 30.64
CA VAL A 46 0.37 1.40 31.34
C VAL A 46 1.08 1.74 32.66
N ARG A 47 0.40 1.50 33.78
CA ARG A 47 1.01 1.55 35.12
C ARG A 47 2.19 0.59 35.16
N ARG A 48 3.36 1.09 35.58
CA ARG A 48 4.56 0.30 35.87
C ARG A 48 4.22 -0.88 36.78
N ARG A 49 4.50 -2.09 36.29
CA ARG A 49 4.99 -3.17 37.14
C ARG A 49 6.44 -3.39 36.78
N ASP A 50 7.31 -3.08 37.73
CA ASP A 50 8.74 -3.33 37.65
C ASP A 50 8.98 -4.83 37.41
N THR A 51 9.44 -5.18 36.22
CA THR A 51 10.27 -6.37 36.01
C THR A 51 11.42 -5.97 35.09
N ASN A 52 12.59 -5.96 35.70
CA ASN A 52 13.84 -5.52 35.13
C ASN A 52 14.33 -6.54 34.09
N ARG A 53 14.23 -6.23 32.80
CA ARG A 53 15.02 -6.92 31.77
C ARG A 53 15.32 -5.99 30.59
N SER A 54 16.35 -5.17 30.79
CA SER A 54 16.96 -4.34 29.74
C SER A 54 17.70 -5.24 28.74
N GLY A 55 17.03 -5.60 27.65
CA GLY A 55 17.65 -6.18 26.46
C GLY A 55 18.24 -5.06 25.59
N ARG A 56 19.42 -4.57 25.95
CA ARG A 56 20.14 -3.53 25.18
C ARG A 56 20.77 -4.15 23.93
N ILE A 57 20.14 -3.99 22.78
CA ILE A 57 20.77 -4.31 21.48
C ILE A 57 21.83 -3.24 21.19
N THR A 58 23.10 -3.61 21.28
CA THR A 58 24.23 -2.78 20.85
C THR A 58 24.61 -3.13 19.42
N THR A 59 24.26 -2.28 18.46
CA THR A 59 24.85 -2.30 17.11
C THR A 59 25.79 -1.10 16.94
N VAL A 60 27.04 -1.40 16.59
CA VAL A 60 28.10 -0.45 16.28
C VAL A 60 27.88 0.07 14.85
N GLY A 61 27.83 1.40 14.67
CA GLY A 61 27.89 2.06 13.37
C GLY A 61 26.72 3.02 13.04
N GLY A 62 26.96 4.33 13.17
CA GLY A 62 26.41 5.43 12.35
C GLY A 62 24.89 5.74 12.31
N GLY A 63 23.98 4.82 12.60
CA GLY A 63 22.54 4.95 12.28
C GLY A 63 21.61 5.50 13.37
N ARG A 64 22.13 5.83 14.57
CA ARG A 64 21.31 6.14 15.75
C ARG A 64 20.41 7.37 15.61
N ASN A 65 20.76 8.33 14.75
CA ASN A 65 20.04 9.62 14.66
C ASN A 65 18.81 9.57 13.75
N ALA A 66 18.76 8.70 12.75
CA ALA A 66 17.59 8.57 11.88
C ALA A 66 16.48 7.76 12.57
N PHE A 67 16.85 6.64 13.19
CA PHE A 67 15.94 5.78 13.95
C PHE A 67 15.22 6.51 15.09
N SER A 68 15.95 7.36 15.83
CA SER A 68 15.37 8.10 16.95
C SER A 68 14.43 9.23 16.51
N LYS A 69 14.62 9.79 15.31
CA LYS A 69 13.78 10.86 14.75
C LYS A 69 12.44 10.36 14.21
N LEU A 70 12.38 9.13 13.72
CA LEU A 70 11.14 8.53 13.20
C LEU A 70 10.12 8.18 14.31
N GLY A 71 10.55 8.24 15.57
CA GLY A 71 9.74 7.93 16.75
C GLY A 71 9.72 6.44 17.09
N PRO A 72 9.45 6.09 18.36
CA PRO A 72 9.37 4.68 18.75
C PRO A 72 8.08 4.06 18.19
N PHE A 73 8.24 2.91 17.54
CA PHE A 73 7.12 2.02 17.19
C PHE A 73 7.16 0.83 18.13
N THR A 74 6.05 0.56 18.80
CA THR A 74 5.91 -0.64 19.64
C THR A 74 5.72 -1.84 18.73
N GLU A 75 6.36 -2.95 19.08
CA GLU A 75 6.13 -4.24 18.44
C GLU A 75 4.63 -4.56 18.44
N ALA A 76 4.12 -4.92 17.26
CA ALA A 76 2.73 -5.29 17.08
C ALA A 76 2.45 -6.65 17.74
N PRO A 77 1.18 -6.93 18.10
CA PRO A 77 0.78 -8.27 18.51
C PRO A 77 1.14 -9.30 17.45
N GLU A 78 1.33 -10.54 17.89
CA GLU A 78 1.51 -11.63 16.97
C GLU A 78 0.18 -11.98 16.29
N TYR A 79 0.16 -11.94 14.96
CA TYR A 79 -0.99 -12.30 14.14
C TYR A 79 -0.82 -13.72 13.60
N ARG A 80 -1.82 -14.56 13.82
CA ARG A 80 -1.82 -15.97 13.43
C ARG A 80 -2.98 -16.28 12.51
N ASN A 81 -2.78 -17.23 11.61
CA ASN A 81 -3.82 -17.77 10.78
C ASN A 81 -4.99 -18.34 11.60
N GLY A 82 -6.21 -18.05 11.17
CA GLY A 82 -7.43 -18.70 11.64
C GLY A 82 -7.46 -20.20 11.33
N LYS A 83 -8.40 -20.92 11.97
CA LYS A 83 -8.55 -22.38 11.80
C LYS A 83 -8.87 -22.77 10.35
N GLU A 84 -9.58 -21.89 9.64
CA GLU A 84 -9.96 -22.02 8.25
C GLU A 84 -8.75 -22.08 7.30
N CYS A 85 -7.64 -21.44 7.68
CA CYS A 85 -6.43 -21.33 6.86
C CYS A 85 -5.61 -22.63 6.81
N ALA A 86 -5.85 -23.59 7.72
CA ALA A 86 -5.08 -24.83 7.87
C ALA A 86 -5.67 -26.05 7.12
N SER A 87 -6.87 -25.92 6.54
CA SER A 87 -7.63 -27.03 5.98
C SER A 87 -7.05 -27.65 4.69
N SER A 88 -5.96 -27.12 4.13
CA SER A 88 -5.23 -27.73 3.00
C SER A 88 -4.07 -28.64 3.43
N GLN A 89 -3.68 -28.69 4.72
CA GLN A 89 -2.56 -29.53 5.16
C GLN A 89 -2.98 -30.92 5.68
N ALA A 90 -4.22 -31.09 6.17
CA ALA A 90 -4.65 -32.33 6.85
C ALA A 90 -4.98 -33.51 5.91
N ASN A 91 -5.14 -33.29 4.60
CA ASN A 91 -5.39 -34.36 3.62
C ASN A 91 -4.10 -34.92 2.98
N ARG A 92 -2.91 -34.61 3.53
CA ARG A 92 -1.59 -34.97 2.99
C ARG A 92 -1.18 -36.45 3.12
N ALA A 93 -1.99 -37.33 3.69
CA ALA A 93 -1.58 -38.73 3.87
C ALA A 93 -1.96 -39.67 2.70
N ASN A 94 -2.92 -39.32 1.84
CA ASN A 94 -3.44 -40.24 0.83
C ASN A 94 -3.76 -39.52 -0.49
N PHE A 95 -2.76 -39.21 -1.33
CA PHE A 95 -2.84 -39.28 -2.80
C PHE A 95 -1.51 -38.82 -3.41
N ALA A 96 -0.59 -39.75 -3.60
CA ALA A 96 0.59 -39.55 -4.43
C ALA A 96 0.25 -40.00 -5.86
N SER A 97 -0.01 -39.06 -6.77
CA SER A 97 0.32 -39.14 -8.20
C SER A 97 -0.32 -38.00 -8.97
N SER A 98 0.41 -37.48 -9.96
CA SER A 98 0.03 -36.59 -11.07
C SER A 98 -0.02 -35.07 -10.82
N SER A 99 1.03 -34.43 -11.32
CA SER A 99 1.05 -33.15 -12.04
C SER A 99 0.25 -31.95 -11.51
N SER A 100 1.00 -30.91 -11.10
CA SER A 100 0.59 -29.49 -11.08
C SER A 100 -0.62 -29.09 -10.22
N SER A 101 -0.64 -29.46 -8.94
CA SER A 101 -1.54 -28.85 -7.95
C SER A 101 -0.77 -28.50 -6.67
N SER A 102 -0.07 -27.37 -6.69
CA SER A 102 0.48 -26.75 -5.49
C SER A 102 -0.67 -26.23 -4.64
N ASN A 103 -1.20 -27.07 -3.74
CA ASN A 103 -2.29 -26.75 -2.82
C ASN A 103 -1.88 -25.79 -1.67
N ASP A 104 -0.84 -24.98 -1.88
CA ASP A 104 -0.61 -23.79 -1.06
C ASP A 104 -1.31 -22.61 -1.75
N PRO A 105 -2.29 -21.95 -1.11
CA PRO A 105 -2.87 -20.74 -1.65
C PRO A 105 -1.74 -19.73 -1.90
N SER A 106 -1.66 -19.18 -3.12
CA SER A 106 -0.74 -18.08 -3.40
C SER A 106 -0.95 -16.97 -2.36
N PRO A 107 0.11 -16.41 -1.77
CA PRO A 107 -0.04 -15.38 -0.75
C PRO A 107 -0.79 -14.17 -1.30
N VAL A 108 -1.51 -13.47 -0.42
CA VAL A 108 -2.13 -12.18 -0.76
C VAL A 108 -1.03 -11.14 -0.82
N HIS A 109 -0.67 -10.76 -2.05
CA HIS A 109 0.36 -9.77 -2.30
C HIS A 109 -0.20 -8.36 -2.16
N ILE A 110 0.40 -7.56 -1.29
CA ILE A 110 0.05 -6.16 -1.08
C ILE A 110 1.28 -5.30 -1.36
N ALA A 111 1.15 -4.28 -2.21
CA ALA A 111 2.18 -3.28 -2.45
C ALA A 111 1.79 -1.95 -1.81
N MET A 112 2.78 -1.24 -1.29
CA MET A 112 2.61 0.13 -0.79
C MET A 112 3.94 0.88 -0.81
N THR A 113 3.88 2.20 -0.80
CA THR A 113 5.08 3.03 -0.61
C THR A 113 5.53 3.01 0.86
N LEU A 114 6.83 3.22 1.06
CA LEU A 114 7.45 3.29 2.37
C LEU A 114 8.48 4.41 2.37
N ASP A 115 8.18 5.49 3.09
CA ASP A 115 9.05 6.65 3.25
C ASP A 115 8.96 7.18 4.68
N SER A 116 9.91 8.05 5.01
CA SER A 116 10.05 8.65 6.33
C SER A 116 8.92 9.62 6.72
N GLU A 117 8.28 10.28 5.75
CA GLU A 117 7.23 11.28 5.96
C GLU A 117 5.90 10.60 6.34
N TYR A 118 5.54 9.53 5.63
CA TYR A 118 4.27 8.81 5.80
C TYR A 118 4.38 7.52 6.62
N LEU A 119 5.55 7.26 7.23
CA LEU A 119 5.83 6.03 7.96
C LEU A 119 4.75 5.65 8.99
N ARG A 120 4.24 6.62 9.76
CA ARG A 120 3.19 6.37 10.76
C ARG A 120 1.92 5.82 10.12
N GLY A 121 1.54 6.36 8.97
CA GLY A 121 0.43 5.88 8.18
C GLY A 121 0.69 4.46 7.67
N SER A 122 1.87 4.21 7.08
CA SER A 122 2.23 2.89 6.59
C SER A 122 2.18 1.81 7.68
N ILE A 123 2.68 2.13 8.88
CA ILE A 123 2.60 1.21 10.03
C ILE A 123 1.15 0.97 10.46
N ALA A 124 0.32 2.02 10.50
CA ALA A 124 -1.11 1.88 10.81
C ALA A 124 -1.86 1.03 9.77
N ALA A 125 -1.57 1.23 8.49
CA ALA A 125 -2.15 0.47 7.38
C ALA A 125 -1.78 -1.02 7.48
N VAL A 126 -0.49 -1.34 7.64
CA VAL A 126 -0.01 -2.74 7.83
C VAL A 126 -0.68 -3.38 9.05
N HIS A 127 -0.71 -2.68 10.19
CA HIS A 127 -1.38 -3.15 11.39
C HIS A 127 -2.87 -3.45 11.13
N SER A 128 -3.57 -2.55 10.43
CA SER A 128 -4.99 -2.71 10.14
C SER A 128 -5.26 -3.91 9.23
N VAL A 129 -4.40 -4.17 8.24
CA VAL A 129 -4.50 -5.37 7.38
C VAL A 129 -4.33 -6.64 8.21
N LEU A 130 -3.24 -6.74 8.99
CA LEU A 130 -2.95 -7.94 9.77
C LEU A 130 -4.02 -8.20 10.84
N ARG A 131 -4.59 -7.14 11.41
CA ARG A 131 -5.65 -7.24 12.43
C ARG A 131 -6.97 -7.78 11.90
N HIS A 132 -7.32 -7.49 10.65
CA HIS A 132 -8.61 -7.88 10.07
C HIS A 132 -8.53 -9.05 9.09
N ALA A 133 -7.33 -9.49 8.71
CA ALA A 133 -7.15 -10.66 7.86
C ALA A 133 -7.50 -11.96 8.61
N SER A 134 -8.24 -12.87 7.97
CA SER A 134 -8.46 -14.23 8.48
C SER A 134 -7.15 -15.04 8.50
N CYS A 135 -6.30 -14.86 7.49
CA CYS A 135 -5.03 -15.56 7.33
C CYS A 135 -3.85 -14.57 7.22
N PRO A 136 -3.48 -13.86 8.30
CA PRO A 136 -2.44 -12.82 8.27
C PRO A 136 -1.05 -13.37 7.92
N GLU A 137 -0.75 -14.64 8.21
CA GLU A 137 0.53 -15.27 7.86
C GLU A 137 0.63 -15.57 6.35
N ASN A 138 -0.49 -15.50 5.62
CA ASN A 138 -0.55 -15.66 4.17
C ASN A 138 -0.50 -14.31 3.42
N VAL A 139 -0.26 -13.20 4.12
CA VAL A 139 -0.12 -11.87 3.52
C VAL A 139 1.36 -11.56 3.27
N PHE A 140 1.68 -11.08 2.08
CA PHE A 140 3.04 -10.66 1.71
C PHE A 140 3.07 -9.19 1.31
N PHE A 141 3.85 -8.37 2.01
CA PHE A 141 4.02 -6.95 1.70
C PHE A 141 5.21 -6.68 0.79
N HIS A 142 4.97 -5.88 -0.25
CA HIS A 142 5.95 -5.30 -1.14
C HIS A 142 6.04 -3.80 -0.86
N PHE A 143 7.01 -3.40 -0.07
CA PHE A 143 7.26 -1.98 0.19
C PHE A 143 8.12 -1.39 -0.91
N ILE A 144 7.80 -0.17 -1.32
CA ILE A 144 8.57 0.55 -2.34
C ILE A 144 9.08 1.82 -1.68
N ALA A 145 10.40 1.93 -1.55
CA ALA A 145 11.06 3.06 -0.90
C ALA A 145 11.90 3.82 -1.92
N ALA A 146 11.92 5.15 -1.81
CA ALA A 146 12.78 5.98 -2.62
C ALA A 146 14.27 5.74 -2.27
N GLU A 147 15.13 5.74 -3.29
CA GLU A 147 16.58 5.53 -3.12
C GLU A 147 17.20 6.53 -2.15
N PHE A 148 16.76 7.79 -2.21
CA PHE A 148 17.29 8.89 -1.41
C PHE A 148 16.35 9.37 -0.30
N ASP A 149 15.48 8.49 0.21
CA ASP A 149 14.66 8.81 1.39
C ASP A 149 15.54 9.23 2.59
N SER A 150 15.05 10.19 3.38
CA SER A 150 15.81 10.79 4.49
C SER A 150 16.24 9.79 5.58
N ALA A 151 15.48 8.70 5.77
CA ALA A 151 15.83 7.63 6.67
C ALA A 151 16.67 6.53 6.03
N SER A 152 16.75 6.46 4.70
CA SER A 152 17.25 5.36 3.88
C SER A 152 16.35 4.09 3.90
N PRO A 153 16.23 3.36 2.77
CA PRO A 153 15.47 2.11 2.70
C PRO A 153 15.88 1.05 3.73
N ARG A 154 17.16 1.03 4.13
CA ARG A 154 17.68 0.07 5.12
C ARG A 154 17.09 0.30 6.52
N VAL A 155 17.04 1.54 6.97
CA VAL A 155 16.46 1.92 8.27
C VAL A 155 14.97 1.66 8.27
N LEU A 156 14.27 2.05 7.20
CA LEU A 156 12.84 1.79 7.04
C LEU A 156 12.54 0.28 7.10
N SER A 157 13.32 -0.54 6.39
CA SER A 157 13.18 -2.01 6.44
C SER A 157 13.39 -2.58 7.84
N GLN A 158 14.39 -2.08 8.58
CA GLN A 158 14.68 -2.53 9.94
C GLN A 158 13.56 -2.12 10.91
N LEU A 159 12.97 -0.94 10.74
CA LEU A 159 11.85 -0.45 11.54
C LEU A 159 10.57 -1.26 11.29
N VAL A 160 10.25 -1.58 10.03
CA VAL A 160 9.13 -2.48 9.72
C VAL A 160 9.37 -3.85 10.34
N ARG A 161 10.60 -4.40 10.25
CA ARG A 161 10.96 -5.69 10.85
C ARG A 161 10.82 -5.69 12.38
N SER A 162 11.23 -4.63 13.06
CA SER A 162 11.10 -4.52 14.51
C SER A 162 9.66 -4.30 14.95
N THR A 163 8.84 -3.65 14.12
CA THR A 163 7.43 -3.39 14.42
C THR A 163 6.56 -4.61 14.14
N PHE A 164 6.85 -5.37 13.09
CA PHE A 164 6.11 -6.57 12.70
C PHE A 164 7.06 -7.76 12.46
N PRO A 165 7.55 -8.43 13.52
CA PRO A 165 8.54 -9.49 13.39
C PRO A 165 8.08 -10.68 12.52
N SER A 166 6.80 -11.01 12.59
CA SER A 166 6.18 -12.13 11.85
C SER A 166 5.72 -11.75 10.44
N LEU A 167 5.87 -10.49 10.02
CA LEU A 167 5.45 -10.05 8.69
C LEU A 167 6.39 -10.57 7.60
N SER A 168 5.81 -11.23 6.61
CA SER A 168 6.51 -11.54 5.36
C SER A 168 6.51 -10.30 4.47
N PHE A 169 7.68 -9.74 4.20
CA PHE A 169 7.81 -8.57 3.33
C PHE A 169 9.14 -8.48 2.59
N LYS A 170 9.14 -7.68 1.52
CA LYS A 170 10.33 -7.25 0.78
C LYS A 170 10.27 -5.74 0.51
N VAL A 171 11.40 -5.05 0.66
CA VAL A 171 11.55 -3.64 0.30
C VAL A 171 12.25 -3.56 -1.06
N TYR A 172 11.64 -2.84 -2.00
CA TYR A 172 12.18 -2.54 -3.31
C TYR A 172 12.63 -1.08 -3.34
N ILE A 173 13.76 -0.83 -3.98
CA ILE A 173 14.29 0.52 -4.18
C ILE A 173 13.72 1.07 -5.47
N PHE A 174 13.02 2.21 -5.37
CA PHE A 174 12.52 2.96 -6.51
C PHE A 174 13.55 4.01 -6.92
N ARG A 175 14.08 3.86 -8.14
CA ARG A 175 15.02 4.82 -8.71
C ARG A 175 14.24 5.98 -9.34
N GLU A 176 14.43 7.16 -8.77
CA GLU A 176 13.66 8.36 -9.09
C GLU A 176 13.88 8.84 -10.52
N ASP A 177 15.05 8.56 -11.09
CA ASP A 177 15.44 8.83 -12.48
C ASP A 177 14.43 8.30 -13.51
N THR A 178 13.72 7.23 -13.15
CA THR A 178 12.67 6.59 -13.96
C THR A 178 11.53 7.56 -14.28
N VAL A 179 11.23 8.51 -13.39
CA VAL A 179 10.05 9.39 -13.49
C VAL A 179 10.36 10.87 -13.36
N ILE A 180 11.52 11.25 -12.81
CA ILE A 180 11.83 12.65 -12.46
C ILE A 180 11.67 13.61 -13.65
N ASN A 181 12.03 13.18 -14.86
CA ASN A 181 11.91 13.99 -16.08
C ASN A 181 10.49 13.99 -16.70
N LEU A 182 9.56 13.21 -16.13
CA LEU A 182 8.16 13.13 -16.56
C LEU A 182 7.23 13.95 -15.65
N ILE A 183 7.74 14.39 -14.49
CA ILE A 183 7.00 15.15 -13.50
C ILE A 183 7.12 16.63 -13.84
N SER A 184 6.01 17.23 -14.27
CA SER A 184 5.93 18.68 -14.40
C SER A 184 5.73 19.33 -13.04
N SER A 185 6.22 20.57 -12.90
CA SER A 185 6.00 21.36 -11.70
C SER A 185 4.51 21.47 -11.36
N SER A 186 4.20 21.35 -10.08
CA SER A 186 2.85 21.28 -9.56
C SER A 186 2.64 22.38 -8.53
N ILE A 187 1.40 22.90 -8.46
CA ILE A 187 0.99 23.85 -7.42
C ILE A 187 1.15 23.23 -6.01
N ARG A 188 1.11 21.89 -5.93
CA ARG A 188 1.37 21.11 -4.71
C ARG A 188 2.71 20.40 -4.85
N GLN A 189 3.73 20.88 -4.13
CA GLN A 189 5.07 20.30 -4.10
C GLN A 189 5.07 18.83 -3.68
N ALA A 190 4.14 18.42 -2.81
CA ALA A 190 3.97 17.01 -2.43
C ALA A 190 3.65 16.08 -3.62
N LEU A 191 3.10 16.59 -4.73
CA LEU A 191 2.82 15.81 -5.96
C LEU A 191 4.05 15.66 -6.86
N GLU A 192 5.14 16.35 -6.53
CA GLU A 192 6.41 16.28 -7.26
C GLU A 192 7.29 15.14 -6.76
N ASN A 193 6.96 14.52 -5.61
CA ASN A 193 7.69 13.37 -5.09
C ASN A 193 7.59 12.18 -6.08
N PRO A 194 8.72 11.70 -6.64
CA PRO A 194 8.77 10.56 -7.56
C PRO A 194 8.07 9.31 -7.03
N LEU A 195 8.11 9.08 -5.71
CA LEU A 195 7.56 7.89 -5.09
C LEU A 195 6.03 7.77 -5.28
N ASN A 196 5.32 8.88 -5.45
CA ASN A 196 3.88 8.89 -5.74
C ASN A 196 3.52 8.15 -7.03
N TYR A 197 4.47 8.08 -7.98
CA TYR A 197 4.27 7.47 -9.28
C TYR A 197 4.65 5.98 -9.30
N ALA A 198 5.28 5.46 -8.24
CA ALA A 198 5.76 4.08 -8.17
C ALA A 198 4.65 3.04 -8.42
N ARG A 199 3.40 3.35 -8.04
CA ARG A 199 2.21 2.53 -8.30
C ARG A 199 1.99 2.20 -9.78
N ASN A 200 2.42 3.08 -10.69
CA ASN A 200 2.32 2.86 -12.13
C ASN A 200 3.40 1.92 -12.68
N TYR A 201 4.44 1.64 -11.89
CA TYR A 201 5.59 0.84 -12.30
C TYR A 201 5.66 -0.50 -11.56
N LEU A 202 4.62 -0.89 -10.82
CA LEU A 202 4.57 -2.18 -10.10
C LEU A 202 4.84 -3.39 -11.01
N GLY A 203 4.42 -3.31 -12.28
CA GLY A 203 4.70 -4.31 -13.31
C GLY A 203 6.19 -4.57 -13.53
N ASP A 204 7.01 -3.52 -13.43
CA ASP A 204 8.46 -3.58 -13.62
C ASP A 204 9.22 -3.74 -12.30
N ILE A 205 8.68 -3.23 -11.19
CA ILE A 205 9.33 -3.26 -9.87
C ILE A 205 9.24 -4.64 -9.20
N LEU A 206 8.07 -5.27 -9.26
CA LEU A 206 7.80 -6.51 -8.51
C LEU A 206 8.38 -7.74 -9.21
N ASP A 207 8.87 -8.71 -8.42
CA ASP A 207 9.42 -9.98 -8.93
C ASP A 207 8.47 -10.68 -9.92
N ARG A 208 9.00 -11.31 -10.97
CA ARG A 208 8.19 -11.92 -12.05
C ARG A 208 7.17 -12.96 -11.58
N SER A 209 7.39 -13.58 -10.42
CA SER A 209 6.48 -14.55 -9.81
C SER A 209 5.21 -13.92 -9.21
N VAL A 210 5.15 -12.59 -9.08
CA VAL A 210 3.96 -11.89 -8.56
C VAL A 210 3.03 -11.55 -9.71
N ASP A 211 1.98 -12.35 -9.92
CA ASP A 211 1.01 -12.16 -11.01
C ASP A 211 -0.13 -11.20 -10.67
N ARG A 212 -0.44 -11.07 -9.37
CA ARG A 212 -1.49 -10.21 -8.83
C ARG A 212 -0.98 -9.44 -7.63
N VAL A 213 -1.40 -8.19 -7.46
CA VAL A 213 -1.07 -7.37 -6.28
C VAL A 213 -2.20 -6.39 -5.95
N ILE A 214 -2.45 -6.19 -4.66
CA ILE A 214 -3.28 -5.09 -4.16
C ILE A 214 -2.37 -3.90 -3.85
N TYR A 215 -2.65 -2.71 -4.37
CA TYR A 215 -1.93 -1.51 -3.98
C TYR A 215 -2.72 -0.73 -2.92
N LEU A 216 -2.05 -0.36 -1.82
CA LEU A 216 -2.56 0.47 -0.73
C LEU A 216 -1.70 1.73 -0.58
N ASP A 217 -2.33 2.89 -0.41
CA ASP A 217 -1.62 4.10 0.02
C ASP A 217 -1.31 4.08 1.53
N SER A 218 -0.39 4.92 1.96
CA SER A 218 0.05 4.98 3.35
C SER A 218 -0.99 5.58 4.31
N ASP A 219 -2.05 6.21 3.82
CA ASP A 219 -3.10 6.85 4.62
C ASP A 219 -4.42 6.05 4.67
N VAL A 220 -4.35 4.75 4.36
CA VAL A 220 -5.51 3.85 4.39
C VAL A 220 -5.60 3.07 5.71
N ILE A 221 -6.83 2.79 6.16
CA ILE A 221 -7.12 1.84 7.24
C ILE A 221 -8.05 0.77 6.69
N VAL A 222 -7.60 -0.47 6.73
CA VAL A 222 -8.38 -1.65 6.31
C VAL A 222 -9.17 -2.16 7.50
N VAL A 223 -10.50 -2.23 7.35
CA VAL A 223 -11.45 -2.57 8.43
C VAL A 223 -12.17 -3.91 8.21
N ASP A 224 -11.84 -4.63 7.14
CA ASP A 224 -12.41 -5.93 6.79
C ASP A 224 -11.33 -6.81 6.16
N ASP A 225 -11.63 -8.10 5.98
CA ASP A 225 -10.68 -9.07 5.45
C ASP A 225 -10.25 -8.72 4.01
N VAL A 226 -8.95 -8.45 3.84
CA VAL A 226 -8.31 -8.12 2.56
C VAL A 226 -8.46 -9.24 1.52
N THR A 227 -8.70 -10.49 1.94
CA THR A 227 -8.95 -11.59 1.01
C THR A 227 -10.20 -11.37 0.16
N LYS A 228 -11.22 -10.67 0.67
CA LYS A 228 -12.44 -10.33 -0.07
C LYS A 228 -12.10 -9.49 -1.31
N LEU A 229 -11.23 -8.51 -1.12
CA LEU A 229 -10.72 -7.70 -2.21
C LEU A 229 -9.83 -8.55 -3.14
N TRP A 230 -8.88 -9.30 -2.59
CA TRP A 230 -7.98 -10.16 -3.36
C TRP A 230 -8.72 -11.09 -4.33
N ASN A 231 -9.86 -11.64 -3.89
CA ASN A 231 -10.69 -12.56 -4.66
C ASN A 231 -11.59 -11.88 -5.70
N THR A 232 -11.56 -10.55 -5.81
CA THR A 232 -12.30 -9.83 -6.85
C THR A 232 -11.82 -10.26 -8.24
N VAL A 233 -12.77 -10.66 -9.09
CA VAL A 233 -12.46 -11.13 -10.44
C VAL A 233 -12.34 -9.94 -11.39
N LEU A 234 -11.16 -9.75 -11.97
CA LEU A 234 -10.98 -8.84 -13.10
C LEU A 234 -11.44 -9.56 -14.39
N THR A 235 -12.43 -9.01 -15.08
CA THR A 235 -13.07 -9.64 -16.24
C THR A 235 -12.44 -9.20 -17.57
N GLY A 236 -12.40 -10.12 -18.54
CA GLY A 236 -11.86 -9.87 -19.88
C GLY A 236 -10.34 -9.65 -19.87
N THR A 237 -9.89 -8.62 -20.57
CA THR A 237 -8.47 -8.23 -20.69
C THR A 237 -8.04 -7.20 -19.65
N ARG A 238 -8.88 -6.93 -18.63
CA ARG A 238 -8.61 -5.89 -17.62
C ARG A 238 -7.45 -6.31 -16.71
N VAL A 239 -6.46 -5.43 -16.63
CA VAL A 239 -5.29 -5.58 -15.77
C VAL A 239 -5.38 -4.74 -14.48
N ILE A 240 -6.35 -3.82 -14.39
CA ILE A 240 -6.57 -2.97 -13.21
C ILE A 240 -8.02 -3.05 -12.76
N GLY A 241 -8.22 -3.14 -11.43
CA GLY A 241 -9.46 -2.77 -10.77
C GLY A 241 -9.22 -1.59 -9.83
N ALA A 242 -10.14 -0.63 -9.79
CA ALA A 242 -10.10 0.52 -8.91
C ALA A 242 -11.53 0.96 -8.52
N PRO A 243 -11.73 1.51 -7.31
CA PRO A 243 -12.98 2.16 -6.93
C PRO A 243 -13.34 3.29 -7.89
N GLU A 244 -14.58 3.28 -8.37
CA GLU A 244 -15.13 4.34 -9.21
C GLU A 244 -15.84 5.38 -8.35
N TYR A 245 -15.59 6.66 -8.66
CA TYR A 245 -16.28 7.78 -8.05
C TYR A 245 -16.96 8.65 -9.10
N CYS A 246 -18.30 8.65 -9.07
CA CYS A 246 -19.16 9.35 -10.03
C CYS A 246 -19.96 10.53 -9.42
N HIS A 247 -19.65 10.90 -8.17
CA HIS A 247 -20.38 11.94 -7.43
C HIS A 247 -19.56 13.23 -7.24
N ALA A 248 -18.44 13.36 -7.95
CA ALA A 248 -17.57 14.52 -7.82
C ALA A 248 -18.18 15.75 -8.47
N ASN A 249 -18.12 16.88 -7.77
CA ASN A 249 -18.35 18.17 -8.39
C ASN A 249 -17.06 18.64 -9.07
N PHE A 250 -16.86 18.21 -10.32
CA PHE A 250 -15.67 18.53 -11.11
C PHE A 250 -15.46 20.04 -11.34
N SER A 251 -16.50 20.86 -11.23
CA SER A 251 -16.40 22.32 -11.29
C SER A 251 -15.49 22.90 -10.20
N GLN A 252 -15.30 22.18 -9.08
CA GLN A 252 -14.39 22.57 -8.01
C GLN A 252 -12.94 22.06 -8.22
N TYR A 253 -12.74 21.07 -9.09
CA TYR A 253 -11.43 20.48 -9.36
C TYR A 253 -10.71 21.15 -10.53
N PHE A 254 -11.44 21.53 -11.57
CA PHE A 254 -10.90 22.20 -12.75
C PHE A 254 -10.95 23.72 -12.57
N THR A 255 -9.96 24.27 -11.88
CA THR A 255 -9.73 25.72 -11.84
C THR A 255 -9.19 26.23 -13.18
N SER A 256 -9.07 27.55 -13.37
CA SER A 256 -8.52 28.18 -14.57
C SER A 256 -7.14 27.65 -15.02
N ASN A 257 -6.40 27.01 -14.11
CA ASN A 257 -5.10 26.43 -14.43
C ASN A 257 -5.20 25.05 -15.11
N TRP A 258 -6.42 24.52 -15.23
CA TRP A 258 -6.78 23.24 -15.87
C TRP A 258 -7.81 23.42 -16.99
N SER A 259 -8.14 24.66 -17.37
CA SER A 259 -9.04 24.96 -18.47
C SER A 259 -8.34 24.72 -19.81
N ASP A 260 -8.19 23.45 -20.16
CA ASP A 260 -7.86 23.05 -21.51
C ASP A 260 -9.16 23.02 -22.34
N PRO A 261 -9.26 23.75 -23.47
CA PRO A 261 -10.47 23.81 -24.28
C PRO A 261 -10.86 22.46 -24.92
N VAL A 262 -9.93 21.50 -25.00
CA VAL A 262 -10.17 20.18 -25.59
C VAL A 262 -10.76 19.19 -24.57
N LEU A 263 -10.37 19.28 -23.29
CA LEU A 263 -10.79 18.34 -22.24
C LEU A 263 -12.31 18.30 -21.99
N PRO A 264 -13.05 19.43 -21.96
CA PRO A 264 -14.51 19.42 -21.84
C PRO A 264 -15.21 18.66 -22.98
N GLY A 265 -14.63 18.70 -24.19
CA GLY A 265 -15.15 17.96 -25.35
C GLY A 265 -15.08 16.44 -25.17
N LEU A 266 -14.05 15.93 -24.48
CA LEU A 266 -13.85 14.49 -24.25
C LEU A 266 -14.87 13.87 -23.29
N ILE A 267 -15.49 14.69 -22.44
CA ILE A 267 -16.51 14.27 -21.46
C ILE A 267 -17.93 14.64 -21.87
N SER A 268 -18.11 15.32 -23.01
CA SER A 268 -19.43 15.71 -23.50
C SER A 268 -20.32 14.49 -23.75
N GLY A 269 -21.54 14.52 -23.22
CA GLY A 269 -22.50 13.41 -23.29
C GLY A 269 -22.22 12.22 -22.37
N ARG A 270 -21.21 12.30 -21.49
CA ARG A 270 -20.88 11.25 -20.52
C ARG A 270 -21.17 11.71 -19.09
N LYS A 271 -21.49 10.77 -18.20
CA LYS A 271 -21.44 11.02 -16.76
C LYS A 271 -19.97 11.02 -16.34
N PRO A 272 -19.41 12.15 -15.86
CA PRO A 272 -18.01 12.18 -15.49
C PRO A 272 -17.82 11.34 -14.23
N CYS A 273 -16.98 10.33 -14.35
CA CYS A 273 -16.53 9.49 -13.24
C CYS A 273 -15.00 9.48 -13.27
N TYR A 274 -14.39 9.40 -12.10
CA TYR A 274 -12.95 9.16 -12.02
C TYR A 274 -12.71 7.99 -11.08
N PHE A 275 -11.61 7.28 -11.31
CA PHE A 275 -11.06 6.36 -10.34
C PHE A 275 -9.97 7.10 -9.60
N ASN A 276 -10.01 7.05 -8.27
CA ASN A 276 -8.85 7.49 -7.50
C ASN A 276 -7.79 6.39 -7.60
N THR A 277 -6.55 6.78 -7.83
CA THR A 277 -5.44 5.83 -7.92
C THR A 277 -4.76 5.60 -6.57
N GLY A 278 -5.30 6.16 -5.48
CA GLY A 278 -4.74 6.19 -4.13
C GLY A 278 -5.75 6.40 -3.01
#